data_AF-A0A955FLJ8-F1
#
_entry.id   AF-A0A955FLJ8-F1
#
_cell.length_a   1.000
_cell.length_b   1.000
_cell.length_c   1.000
_cell.angle_alpha   90.00
_cell.angle_beta   90.00
_cell.angle_gamma   90.00
#
_symmetry.space_group_name_H-M   'P 1'
#
loop_
_entity.id
_entity.type
_entity.pdbx_description
1 polymer ?
#
loop_
_entity_poly.entity_id
_entity_poly.type
_entity_poly.pdbx_seq_one_letter_code
_entity_poly.pdbx_strand_id
1 'polypeptide(L)'
;MSTGEHLQNAAILTGITAFTSLANTAIRDHRVWTHRSLEFEGDAVGKTARIAGGHLTDTKRWAAVHRIHHSTPDANLTSFVELTDYIDWLNDPSANNADHPETPDEIYGLDPAVESIDTETAYAIGSLARELVRDLYQPAEEYTVDEGTRILYDKNPRFMYENPEQMKQDRKHPVRFDPNNLPSLRRVRFMLRDPHSPPLHKMGIPGIMRSNVPLYSYAEHNFEDPGFRPDDLQPDPTDTWIRDNRAKLRIGYVGGMALAGILLARPRTTKEATAGALAGAAASGAAVLALIAGGNITNSLGHAGDINRLTLREFLAGKVHPKSDGTYASDDKRLSFATLDEVGGQRVHHDHPEKIAYSMREGVNKLIDAPFGKFLEFLVSRGILFKQGDQFDNGDQRPDMPSEAVQMLQNYRAKRLAELAQK
;
A
#
# COMPACT_ATOMS: atom_id res chain seq x y z
N MET A 1 -19.06 -19.49 -36.45
CA MET A 1 -18.56 -18.14 -36.17
C MET A 1 -17.33 -17.92 -37.02
N SER A 2 -17.07 -16.68 -37.46
CA SER A 2 -15.80 -16.36 -38.09
C SER A 2 -14.68 -16.34 -37.04
N THR A 3 -13.42 -16.53 -37.45
CA THR A 3 -12.26 -16.38 -36.54
C THR A 3 -12.26 -15.02 -35.82
N GLY A 4 -12.81 -13.98 -36.45
CA GLY A 4 -12.94 -12.64 -35.86
C GLY A 4 -13.90 -12.58 -34.66
N GLU A 5 -15.04 -13.28 -34.72
CA GLU A 5 -16.02 -13.31 -33.62
C GLU A 5 -15.47 -14.02 -32.37
N HIS A 6 -14.66 -15.07 -32.57
CA HIS A 6 -14.00 -15.76 -31.46
C HIS A 6 -12.96 -14.88 -30.75
N LEU A 7 -12.18 -14.11 -31.51
CA LEU A 7 -11.20 -13.17 -30.95
C LEU A 7 -11.89 -12.02 -30.19
N GLN A 8 -13.00 -11.51 -30.71
CA GLN A 8 -13.77 -10.46 -30.05
C GLN A 8 -14.36 -10.97 -28.72
N ASN A 9 -14.96 -12.15 -28.70
CA ASN A 9 -15.52 -12.73 -27.47
C ASN A 9 -14.43 -13.02 -26.42
N ALA A 10 -13.25 -13.50 -26.84
CA ALA A 10 -12.12 -13.71 -25.95
C ALA A 10 -11.60 -12.39 -25.36
N ALA A 11 -11.54 -11.32 -26.17
CA ALA A 11 -11.14 -9.99 -25.72
C ALA A 11 -12.15 -9.39 -24.72
N ILE A 12 -13.45 -9.52 -24.99
CA ILE A 12 -14.52 -9.08 -24.09
C ILE A 12 -14.43 -9.82 -22.74
N LEU A 13 -14.34 -11.16 -22.78
CA LEU A 13 -14.23 -11.97 -21.57
C LEU A 13 -12.99 -11.58 -20.76
N THR A 14 -11.84 -11.43 -21.43
CA THR A 14 -10.60 -10.98 -20.80
C THR A 14 -10.75 -9.61 -20.14
N GLY A 15 -11.34 -8.64 -20.84
CA GLY A 15 -11.56 -7.29 -20.32
C GLY A 15 -12.49 -7.26 -19.10
N ILE A 16 -13.62 -7.97 -19.17
CA ILE A 16 -14.57 -8.09 -18.03
C ILE A 16 -13.89 -8.73 -16.83
N THR A 17 -13.13 -9.79 -17.06
CA THR A 17 -12.47 -10.55 -16.00
C THR A 17 -11.37 -9.71 -15.33
N ALA A 18 -10.54 -9.03 -16.13
CA ALA A 18 -9.54 -8.09 -15.65
C ALA A 18 -10.15 -6.96 -14.81
N PHE A 19 -11.22 -6.32 -15.33
CA PHE A 19 -11.92 -5.26 -14.62
C PHE A 19 -12.54 -5.77 -13.30
N THR A 20 -13.16 -6.95 -13.31
CA THR A 20 -13.80 -7.53 -12.13
C THR A 20 -12.76 -7.83 -11.04
N SER A 21 -11.58 -8.33 -11.40
CA SER A 21 -10.49 -8.56 -10.45
C SER A 21 -9.96 -7.26 -9.83
N LEU A 22 -9.76 -6.22 -10.64
CA LEU A 22 -9.36 -4.89 -10.16
C LEU A 22 -10.42 -4.27 -9.26
N ALA A 23 -11.68 -4.29 -9.69
CA ALA A 23 -12.81 -3.77 -8.93
C ALA A 23 -13.01 -4.54 -7.62
N ASN A 24 -12.78 -5.85 -7.61
CA ASN A 24 -12.84 -6.64 -6.38
C ASN A 24 -11.79 -6.15 -5.37
N THR A 25 -10.54 -5.94 -5.76
CA THR A 25 -9.54 -5.39 -4.83
C THR A 25 -9.85 -3.95 -4.42
N ALA A 26 -10.19 -3.07 -5.37
CA ALA A 26 -10.49 -1.67 -5.08
C ALA A 26 -11.77 -1.45 -4.25
N ILE A 27 -12.75 -2.33 -4.34
CA ILE A 27 -13.98 -2.24 -3.53
C ILE A 27 -13.80 -3.03 -2.24
N ARG A 28 -13.55 -4.34 -2.33
CA ARG A 28 -13.56 -5.23 -1.17
C ARG A 28 -12.33 -5.01 -0.30
N ASP A 29 -11.14 -5.25 -0.84
CA ASP A 29 -9.93 -5.23 -0.02
C ASP A 29 -9.65 -3.80 0.47
N HIS A 30 -9.90 -2.83 -0.41
CA HIS A 30 -9.57 -1.44 -0.15
C HIS A 30 -10.68 -0.65 0.55
N ARG A 31 -11.83 -0.40 -0.10
CA ARG A 31 -12.88 0.47 0.49
C ARG A 31 -13.63 -0.17 1.65
N VAL A 32 -13.91 -1.47 1.59
CA VAL A 32 -14.64 -2.18 2.65
C VAL A 32 -13.73 -2.50 3.83
N TRP A 33 -12.59 -3.14 3.60
CA TRP A 33 -11.76 -3.65 4.70
C TRP A 33 -10.66 -2.70 5.16
N THR A 34 -10.02 -1.94 4.26
CA THR A 34 -9.04 -0.93 4.70
C THR A 34 -9.73 0.28 5.29
N HIS A 35 -10.65 0.89 4.54
CA HIS A 35 -11.19 2.22 4.84
C HIS A 35 -12.54 2.25 5.55
N ARG A 36 -13.28 1.13 5.52
CA ARG A 36 -14.67 1.05 6.00
C ARG A 36 -15.55 2.17 5.42
N SER A 37 -15.22 2.66 4.23
CA SER A 37 -15.97 3.68 3.50
C SER A 37 -17.18 3.08 2.78
N LEU A 38 -17.14 1.78 2.51
CA LEU A 38 -18.22 1.00 1.91
C LEU A 38 -18.50 -0.26 2.71
N GLU A 39 -19.72 -0.74 2.59
CA GLU A 39 -20.12 -2.08 3.02
C GLU A 39 -20.96 -2.75 1.95
N PHE A 40 -20.98 -4.08 1.96
CA PHE A 40 -21.89 -4.84 1.10
C PHE A 40 -23.32 -4.80 1.66
N GLU A 41 -24.30 -4.78 0.76
CA GLU A 41 -25.73 -4.82 1.11
C GLU A 41 -26.12 -6.23 1.56
N GLY A 42 -25.82 -6.54 2.83
CA GLY A 42 -26.13 -7.79 3.50
C GLY A 42 -25.00 -8.83 3.49
N ASP A 43 -25.00 -9.68 4.51
CA ASP A 43 -23.94 -10.66 4.80
C ASP A 43 -23.71 -11.65 3.64
N ALA A 44 -24.78 -12.06 2.95
CA ALA A 44 -24.68 -13.02 1.86
C ALA A 44 -23.90 -12.45 0.66
N VAL A 45 -24.11 -11.18 0.33
CA VAL A 45 -23.38 -10.50 -0.74
C VAL A 45 -21.91 -10.35 -0.34
N GLY A 46 -21.65 -9.88 0.88
CA GLY A 46 -20.29 -9.72 1.39
C GLY A 46 -19.51 -11.04 1.45
N LYS A 47 -20.13 -12.11 1.96
CA LYS A 47 -19.54 -13.45 1.98
C LYS A 47 -19.26 -13.98 0.57
N THR A 48 -20.19 -13.78 -0.36
CA THR A 48 -20.01 -14.18 -1.76
C THR A 48 -18.86 -13.44 -2.42
N ALA A 49 -18.75 -12.11 -2.23
CA ALA A 49 -17.64 -11.31 -2.76
C ALA A 49 -16.28 -11.74 -2.16
N ARG A 50 -16.25 -12.05 -0.86
CA ARG A 50 -15.04 -12.59 -0.19
C ARG A 50 -14.61 -13.92 -0.79
N ILE A 51 -15.52 -14.88 -0.95
CA ILE A 51 -15.22 -16.18 -1.55
C ILE A 51 -14.80 -16.01 -3.01
N ALA A 52 -15.55 -15.21 -3.79
CA ALA A 52 -15.31 -14.99 -5.20
C ALA A 52 -13.92 -14.40 -5.47
N GLY A 53 -13.46 -13.43 -4.68
CA GLY A 53 -12.12 -12.86 -4.84
C GLY A 53 -11.02 -13.54 -4.03
N GLY A 54 -11.34 -14.55 -3.19
CA GLY A 54 -10.38 -15.21 -2.30
C GLY A 54 -9.29 -16.03 -3.00
N HIS A 55 -9.43 -16.24 -4.32
CA HIS A 55 -8.41 -16.85 -5.17
C HIS A 55 -7.27 -15.88 -5.54
N LEU A 56 -7.51 -14.57 -5.46
CA LEU A 56 -6.58 -13.49 -5.85
C LEU A 56 -5.75 -12.99 -4.67
N THR A 57 -6.41 -12.57 -3.59
CA THR A 57 -5.80 -11.86 -2.46
C THR A 57 -6.28 -12.43 -1.12
N ASP A 58 -5.49 -12.20 -0.08
CA ASP A 58 -5.89 -12.40 1.31
C ASP A 58 -6.42 -11.08 1.87
N THR A 59 -7.74 -10.89 1.85
CA THR A 59 -8.37 -9.59 2.07
C THR A 59 -7.94 -8.88 3.35
N LYS A 60 -7.95 -9.55 4.50
CA LYS A 60 -7.65 -8.88 5.78
C LYS A 60 -6.16 -8.62 5.96
N ARG A 61 -5.29 -9.53 5.50
CA ARG A 61 -3.84 -9.26 5.45
C ARG A 61 -3.53 -8.14 4.49
N TRP A 62 -4.26 -8.08 3.37
CA TRP A 62 -4.11 -7.01 2.40
C TRP A 62 -4.48 -5.66 3.01
N ALA A 63 -5.62 -5.60 3.68
CA ALA A 63 -6.06 -4.40 4.38
C ALA A 63 -5.08 -3.97 5.48
N ALA A 64 -4.46 -4.90 6.21
CA ALA A 64 -3.47 -4.58 7.23
C ALA A 64 -2.23 -3.90 6.65
N VAL A 65 -1.68 -4.45 5.56
CA VAL A 65 -0.55 -3.81 4.83
C VAL A 65 -0.96 -2.44 4.31
N HIS A 66 -2.17 -2.33 3.76
CA HIS A 66 -2.64 -1.07 3.18
C HIS A 66 -2.89 0.00 4.25
N ARG A 67 -3.32 -0.37 5.47
CA ARG A 67 -3.38 0.57 6.60
C ARG A 67 -2.00 1.08 7.01
N ILE A 68 -0.98 0.22 7.02
CA ILE A 68 0.40 0.69 7.24
C ILE A 68 0.83 1.68 6.16
N HIS A 69 0.56 1.35 4.89
CA HIS A 69 0.80 2.24 3.76
C HIS A 69 0.16 3.62 3.97
N HIS A 70 -1.11 3.65 4.41
CA HIS A 70 -1.81 4.90 4.73
C HIS A 70 -1.30 5.62 5.98
N SER A 71 -0.82 4.89 6.98
CA SER A 71 -0.24 5.49 8.19
C SER A 71 1.16 6.06 7.97
N THR A 72 1.88 5.56 6.97
CA THR A 72 3.27 5.92 6.68
C THR A 72 3.55 6.30 5.22
N PRO A 73 2.66 7.04 4.53
CA PRO A 73 2.72 7.21 3.09
C PRO A 73 4.01 7.93 2.70
N ASP A 74 4.74 7.32 1.78
CA ASP A 74 5.99 7.85 1.25
C ASP A 74 7.07 8.15 2.31
N ALA A 75 7.01 7.45 3.44
CA ALA A 75 7.95 7.60 4.53
C ALA A 75 8.54 6.25 4.96
N ASN A 76 9.77 6.29 5.47
CA ASN A 76 10.37 5.20 6.23
C ASN A 76 10.77 5.77 7.60
N LEU A 77 9.91 5.56 8.58
CA LEU A 77 10.06 6.10 9.93
C LEU A 77 11.03 5.28 10.79
N THR A 78 11.48 4.11 10.33
CA THR A 78 12.40 3.23 11.08
C THR A 78 13.65 3.97 11.57
N SER A 79 14.28 4.77 10.70
CA SER A 79 15.51 5.49 11.03
C SER A 79 15.28 6.66 12.00
N PHE A 80 14.06 7.20 12.05
CA PHE A 80 13.69 8.22 13.03
C PHE A 80 13.50 7.60 14.42
N VAL A 81 12.87 6.42 14.49
CA VAL A 81 12.75 5.65 15.75
C VAL A 81 14.14 5.22 16.23
N GLU A 82 15.00 4.72 15.34
CA GLU A 82 16.39 4.36 15.68
C GLU A 82 17.17 5.54 16.28
N LEU A 83 17.03 6.74 15.69
CA LEU A 83 17.62 7.97 16.23
C LEU A 83 17.08 8.29 17.62
N THR A 84 15.77 8.17 17.81
CA THR A 84 15.10 8.49 19.08
C THR A 84 15.55 7.56 20.20
N ASP A 85 15.55 6.25 19.95
CA ASP A 85 15.99 5.26 20.93
C ASP A 85 17.48 5.46 21.30
N TYR A 86 18.32 5.83 20.33
CA TYR A 86 19.72 6.13 20.58
C TYR A 86 19.92 7.42 21.40
N ILE A 87 19.18 8.50 21.10
CA ILE A 87 19.24 9.74 21.89
C ILE A 87 18.72 9.51 23.31
N ASP A 88 17.65 8.74 23.48
CA ASP A 88 17.14 8.38 24.80
C ASP A 88 18.17 7.59 25.61
N TRP A 89 18.87 6.64 24.97
CA TRP A 89 19.98 5.91 25.58
C TRP A 89 21.19 6.80 25.92
N LEU A 90 21.54 7.76 25.06
CA LEU A 90 22.60 8.75 25.37
C LEU A 90 22.26 9.61 26.59
N ASN A 91 20.98 9.89 26.82
CA ASN A 91 20.52 10.70 27.93
C ASN A 91 20.24 9.89 29.20
N ASP A 92 20.30 8.56 29.15
CA ASP A 92 20.12 7.70 30.31
C ASP A 92 21.34 7.80 31.25
N PRO A 93 21.17 8.25 32.52
CA PRO A 93 22.27 8.35 33.48
C PRO A 93 22.96 7.03 33.82
N SER A 94 22.31 5.89 33.52
CA SER A 94 22.84 4.54 33.73
C SER A 94 23.60 3.98 32.52
N ALA A 95 23.50 4.62 31.36
CA ALA A 95 24.17 4.16 30.15
C ALA A 95 25.68 4.43 30.21
N ASN A 96 26.47 3.44 29.77
CA ASN A 96 27.91 3.61 29.59
C ASN A 96 28.21 4.20 28.21
N ASN A 97 28.10 5.52 28.09
CA ASN A 97 28.15 6.23 26.80
C ASN A 97 29.26 7.30 26.69
N ALA A 98 30.23 7.30 27.61
CA ALA A 98 31.25 8.35 27.69
C ALA A 98 32.09 8.55 26.41
N ASP A 99 32.25 7.48 25.62
CA ASP A 99 33.03 7.49 24.37
C ASP A 99 32.16 7.72 23.11
N HIS A 100 30.85 7.94 23.28
CA HIS A 100 29.94 8.18 22.17
C HIS A 100 30.01 9.62 21.68
N PRO A 101 29.78 9.83 20.37
CA PRO A 101 29.86 11.17 19.80
C PRO A 101 28.68 12.03 20.26
N GLU A 102 28.92 13.33 20.39
CA GLU A 102 27.90 14.32 20.73
C GLU A 102 26.77 14.34 19.70
N THR A 103 25.57 14.77 20.10
CA THR A 103 24.45 14.92 19.15
C THR A 103 24.67 16.17 18.29
N PRO A 104 24.73 16.08 16.95
CA PRO A 104 24.88 17.23 16.08
C PRO A 104 23.57 18.05 16.00
N ASP A 105 23.64 19.26 15.42
CA ASP A 105 22.45 20.10 15.21
C ASP A 105 21.52 19.57 14.10
N GLU A 106 22.07 18.83 13.13
CA GLU A 106 21.35 18.29 11.98
C GLU A 106 21.69 16.82 11.73
N ILE A 107 20.69 16.04 11.32
CA ILE A 107 20.78 14.64 10.99
C ILE A 107 20.55 14.43 9.50
N TYR A 108 21.48 13.74 8.83
CA TYR A 108 21.45 13.50 7.39
C TYR A 108 20.78 12.17 7.01
N GLY A 109 20.27 12.10 5.78
CA GLY A 109 19.88 10.85 5.14
C GLY A 109 18.63 10.17 5.71
N LEU A 110 17.81 10.88 6.49
CA LEU A 110 16.55 10.36 7.06
C LEU A 110 15.38 10.38 6.08
N ASP A 111 15.42 11.25 5.07
CA ASP A 111 14.29 11.48 4.16
C ASP A 111 14.76 11.76 2.71
N PRO A 112 14.03 11.31 1.67
CA PRO A 112 14.41 11.55 0.28
C PRO A 112 14.19 13.00 -0.21
N ALA A 113 13.33 13.80 0.42
CA ALA A 113 13.00 15.16 -0.04
C ALA A 113 13.93 16.23 0.54
N VAL A 114 14.61 15.94 1.65
CA VAL A 114 15.44 16.91 2.38
C VAL A 114 16.81 16.29 2.70
N GLU A 115 17.88 17.06 2.51
CA GLU A 115 19.25 16.57 2.74
C GLU A 115 19.52 16.27 4.23
N SER A 116 19.04 17.17 5.09
CA SER A 116 19.13 17.08 6.54
C SER A 116 17.87 17.58 7.23
N ILE A 117 17.67 17.10 8.46
CA ILE A 117 16.61 17.49 9.38
C ILE A 117 17.28 17.95 10.67
N ASP A 118 16.84 19.06 11.26
CA ASP A 118 17.33 19.46 12.58
C ASP A 118 17.05 18.35 13.60
N THR A 119 17.99 18.12 14.51
CA THR A 119 17.95 16.97 15.42
C THR A 119 16.70 16.99 16.31
N GLU A 120 16.27 18.16 16.78
CA GLU A 120 15.06 18.29 17.59
C GLU A 120 13.82 17.83 16.82
N THR A 121 13.63 18.29 15.58
CA THR A 121 12.52 17.84 14.72
C THR A 121 12.63 16.36 14.39
N ALA A 122 13.84 15.85 14.09
CA ALA A 122 14.05 14.45 13.78
C ALA A 122 13.70 13.54 14.98
N TYR A 123 14.09 13.94 16.20
CA TYR A 123 13.73 13.27 17.43
C TYR A 123 12.22 13.32 17.69
N ALA A 124 11.57 14.47 17.47
CA ALA A 124 10.12 14.60 17.64
C ALA A 124 9.33 13.70 16.67
N ILE A 125 9.73 13.65 15.39
CA ILE A 125 9.14 12.74 14.40
C ILE A 125 9.34 11.27 14.84
N GLY A 126 10.54 10.92 15.30
CA GLY A 126 10.86 9.57 15.74
C GLY A 126 10.11 9.15 17.00
N SER A 127 9.91 10.07 17.94
CA SER A 127 9.09 9.84 19.14
C SER A 127 7.64 9.54 18.78
N LEU A 128 7.04 10.32 17.88
CA LEU A 128 5.69 10.05 17.37
C LEU A 128 5.62 8.71 16.60
N ALA A 129 6.65 8.41 15.81
CA ALA A 129 6.72 7.15 15.07
C ALA A 129 6.87 5.94 15.99
N ARG A 130 7.58 6.08 17.12
CA ARG A 130 7.79 5.02 18.11
C ARG A 130 6.47 4.57 18.71
N GLU A 131 5.53 5.48 18.99
CA GLU A 131 4.21 5.14 19.53
C GLU A 131 3.41 4.19 18.61
N LEU A 132 3.67 4.19 17.30
CA LEU A 132 3.02 3.27 16.34
C LEU A 132 3.41 1.80 16.57
N VAL A 133 4.56 1.54 17.22
CA VAL A 133 5.12 0.20 17.40
C VAL A 133 5.57 -0.08 18.83
N ARG A 134 5.31 0.81 19.79
CA ARG A 134 5.93 0.79 21.13
C ARG A 134 5.82 -0.57 21.84
N ASP A 135 4.68 -1.23 21.72
CA ASP A 135 4.42 -2.51 22.38
C ASP A 135 4.79 -3.73 21.51
N LEU A 136 5.45 -3.50 20.38
CA LEU A 136 5.76 -4.51 19.38
C LEU A 136 7.26 -4.76 19.20
N TYR A 137 8.12 -3.95 19.81
CA TYR A 137 9.57 -4.14 19.73
C TYR A 137 10.29 -3.77 21.02
N GLN A 138 11.51 -4.28 21.16
CA GLN A 138 12.43 -3.92 22.23
C GLN A 138 13.52 -2.98 21.68
N PRO A 139 13.70 -1.76 22.22
CA PRO A 139 14.86 -0.92 21.96
C PRO A 139 16.17 -1.62 22.35
N ALA A 140 17.28 -1.26 21.71
CA ALA A 140 18.58 -1.82 22.08
C ALA A 140 18.98 -1.34 23.49
N GLU A 141 19.52 -2.24 24.30
CA GLU A 141 20.00 -1.92 25.66
C GLU A 141 21.36 -1.20 25.63
N GLU A 142 22.16 -1.47 24.59
CA GLU A 142 23.48 -0.89 24.39
C GLU A 142 23.69 -0.57 22.91
N TYR A 143 24.51 0.46 22.66
CA TYR A 143 24.94 0.85 21.33
C TYR A 143 26.47 0.88 21.30
N THR A 144 27.05 0.48 20.17
CA THR A 144 28.49 0.66 19.92
C THR A 144 28.79 2.09 19.44
N VAL A 145 30.03 2.55 19.61
CA VAL A 145 30.48 3.86 19.09
C VAL A 145 30.29 3.96 17.57
N ASP A 146 30.51 2.86 16.84
CA ASP A 146 30.30 2.80 15.39
C ASP A 146 28.81 2.95 15.03
N GLU A 147 27.91 2.33 15.80
CA GLU A 147 26.47 2.51 15.62
C GLU A 147 26.04 3.94 15.92
N GLY A 148 26.52 4.53 17.02
CA GLY A 148 26.26 5.91 17.36
C GLY A 148 26.75 6.89 16.29
N THR A 149 27.97 6.68 15.79
CA THR A 149 28.53 7.46 14.69
C THR A 149 27.70 7.31 13.42
N ARG A 150 27.25 6.09 13.09
CA ARG A 150 26.37 5.84 11.95
C ARG A 150 25.02 6.54 12.10
N ILE A 151 24.41 6.49 13.29
CA ILE A 151 23.08 7.06 13.53
C ILE A 151 23.11 8.59 13.47
N LEU A 152 24.14 9.22 14.01
CA LEU A 152 24.23 10.68 14.10
C LEU A 152 24.89 11.34 12.88
N TYR A 153 25.90 10.72 12.28
CA TYR A 153 26.79 11.41 11.32
C TYR A 153 26.84 10.78 9.93
N ASP A 154 26.27 9.57 9.72
CA ASP A 154 26.25 8.98 8.38
C ASP A 154 25.38 9.82 7.44
N LYS A 155 25.92 10.15 6.27
CA LYS A 155 25.23 10.89 5.21
C LYS A 155 24.57 9.98 4.19
N ASN A 156 24.76 8.66 4.30
CA ASN A 156 24.13 7.70 3.40
C ASN A 156 22.60 7.69 3.59
N PRO A 157 21.83 7.49 2.51
CA PRO A 157 20.38 7.33 2.59
C PRO A 157 19.96 6.15 3.49
N ARG A 158 19.36 6.43 4.64
CA ARG A 158 18.84 5.43 5.59
C ARG A 158 17.37 5.10 5.36
N PHE A 159 16.66 5.95 4.63
CA PHE A 159 15.26 5.73 4.25
C PHE A 159 15.09 4.64 3.16
N MET A 160 16.14 4.36 2.39
CA MET A 160 16.09 3.47 1.24
C MET A 160 15.65 2.06 1.63
N TYR A 161 14.76 1.49 0.83
CA TYR A 161 14.35 0.11 1.02
C TYR A 161 15.53 -0.84 0.82
N GLU A 162 15.64 -1.80 1.73
CA GLU A 162 16.60 -2.90 1.63
C GLU A 162 16.47 -3.65 0.30
N ASN A 163 17.56 -4.29 -0.09
CA ASN A 163 17.69 -5.03 -1.33
C ASN A 163 16.51 -6.00 -1.56
N PRO A 164 15.84 -6.01 -2.74
CA PRO A 164 14.78 -6.98 -3.06
C PRO A 164 15.15 -8.44 -2.80
N GLU A 165 16.43 -8.81 -2.93
CA GLU A 165 16.90 -10.15 -2.58
C GLU A 165 16.87 -10.42 -1.08
N GLN A 166 17.25 -9.44 -0.25
CA GLN A 166 17.11 -9.54 1.21
C GLN A 166 15.64 -9.74 1.59
N MET A 167 14.74 -9.00 0.96
CA MET A 167 13.31 -9.10 1.22
C MET A 167 12.72 -10.46 0.85
N LYS A 168 13.20 -11.07 -0.24
CA LYS A 168 12.83 -12.46 -0.59
C LYS A 168 13.29 -13.45 0.48
N GLN A 169 14.43 -13.20 1.12
CA GLN A 169 14.91 -14.02 2.24
C GLN A 169 14.08 -13.79 3.50
N ASP A 170 13.85 -12.53 3.87
CA ASP A 170 13.09 -12.17 5.07
C ASP A 170 11.64 -12.66 4.98
N ARG A 171 11.05 -12.66 3.79
CA ARG A 171 9.72 -13.25 3.54
C ARG A 171 9.65 -14.73 3.93
N LYS A 172 10.74 -15.49 3.81
CA LYS A 172 10.79 -16.92 4.21
C LYS A 172 10.85 -17.09 5.73
N HIS A 173 11.18 -16.03 6.45
CA HIS A 173 11.37 -16.00 7.89
C HIS A 173 10.58 -14.84 8.50
N PRO A 174 9.22 -14.85 8.38
CA PRO A 174 8.39 -13.78 8.92
C PRO A 174 8.60 -13.66 10.43
N VAL A 175 8.48 -12.44 10.93
CA VAL A 175 8.60 -12.16 12.36
C VAL A 175 7.44 -12.82 13.10
N ARG A 176 7.73 -13.34 14.29
CA ARG A 176 6.74 -13.89 15.21
C ARG A 176 6.64 -12.97 16.41
N PHE A 177 5.42 -12.67 16.81
CA PHE A 177 5.18 -11.88 18.00
C PHE A 177 5.30 -12.80 19.23
N ASP A 178 6.17 -12.44 20.16
CA ASP A 178 6.28 -13.06 21.48
C ASP A 178 6.28 -11.96 22.54
N PRO A 179 5.23 -11.84 23.36
CA PRO A 179 5.15 -10.79 24.37
C PRO A 179 6.24 -10.90 25.45
N ASN A 180 6.92 -12.05 25.58
CA ASN A 180 8.03 -12.24 26.52
C ASN A 180 9.40 -12.02 25.87
N ASN A 181 9.45 -11.87 24.55
CA ASN A 181 10.68 -11.71 23.80
C ASN A 181 10.39 -10.87 22.55
N LEU A 182 10.16 -9.58 22.78
CA LEU A 182 9.81 -8.66 21.71
C LEU A 182 10.94 -8.60 20.68
N PRO A 183 10.60 -8.55 19.37
CA PRO A 183 11.59 -8.46 18.31
C PRO A 183 12.33 -7.11 18.33
N SER A 184 13.45 -7.00 17.62
CA SER A 184 14.14 -5.72 17.45
C SER A 184 13.40 -4.77 16.51
N LEU A 185 13.69 -3.46 16.60
CA LEU A 185 13.16 -2.43 15.67
C LEU A 185 13.31 -2.83 14.21
N ARG A 186 14.49 -3.38 13.84
CA ARG A 186 14.75 -3.86 12.48
C ARG A 186 13.75 -4.91 12.06
N ARG A 187 13.34 -5.84 12.93
CA ARG A 187 12.38 -6.89 12.58
C ARG A 187 10.98 -6.33 12.33
N VAL A 188 10.54 -5.33 13.10
CA VAL A 188 9.19 -4.73 12.94
C VAL A 188 9.12 -3.56 11.96
N ARG A 189 10.23 -3.22 11.31
CA ARG A 189 10.31 -2.11 10.34
C ARG A 189 9.24 -2.10 9.26
N PHE A 190 8.64 -3.26 8.94
CA PHE A 190 7.54 -3.35 7.96
C PHE A 190 6.28 -2.57 8.38
N MET A 191 6.16 -2.21 9.67
CA MET A 191 5.07 -1.38 10.21
C MET A 191 5.34 0.12 10.17
N LEU A 192 6.58 0.54 9.97
CA LEU A 192 7.01 1.93 10.05
C LEU A 192 7.31 2.53 8.67
N ARG A 193 6.73 1.95 7.61
CA ARG A 193 7.10 2.34 6.26
C ARG A 193 6.02 2.08 5.23
N ASP A 194 6.05 2.89 4.19
CA ASP A 194 5.38 2.56 2.94
C ASP A 194 6.14 1.40 2.24
N PRO A 195 5.48 0.25 1.97
CA PRO A 195 6.13 -0.86 1.30
C PRO A 195 6.19 -0.69 -0.22
N HIS A 196 5.56 0.34 -0.81
CA HIS A 196 5.40 0.45 -2.27
C HIS A 196 5.76 1.83 -2.83
N SER A 197 6.33 2.71 -2.00
CA SER A 197 6.59 4.08 -2.38
C SER A 197 7.84 4.23 -3.29
N PRO A 198 7.71 4.85 -4.49
CA PRO A 198 8.81 5.21 -5.38
C PRO A 198 9.97 5.97 -4.70
N PRO A 199 9.76 7.04 -3.91
CA PRO A 199 10.87 7.77 -3.28
C PRO A 199 11.69 6.92 -2.30
N LEU A 200 11.15 5.78 -1.83
CA LEU A 200 11.86 4.85 -0.96
C LEU A 200 12.58 3.72 -1.73
N HIS A 201 12.53 3.72 -3.06
CA HIS A 201 13.12 2.68 -3.90
C HIS A 201 14.30 3.23 -4.73
N LYS A 202 15.41 2.50 -4.79
CA LYS A 202 16.65 2.93 -5.50
C LYS A 202 16.46 3.28 -6.98
N MET A 203 15.49 2.63 -7.64
CA MET A 203 15.12 2.87 -9.03
C MET A 203 13.83 3.71 -9.18
N GLY A 204 13.34 4.34 -8.11
CA GLY A 204 12.10 5.14 -8.14
C GLY A 204 10.90 4.41 -8.72
N ILE A 205 10.18 5.11 -9.59
CA ILE A 205 8.95 4.65 -10.25
C ILE A 205 9.17 3.34 -11.04
N PRO A 206 10.18 3.21 -11.94
CA PRO A 206 10.49 1.94 -12.61
C PRO A 206 10.73 0.77 -11.65
N GLY A 207 11.29 1.07 -10.48
CA GLY A 207 11.55 0.09 -9.44
C GLY A 207 10.27 -0.51 -8.87
N ILE A 208 9.34 0.35 -8.44
CA ILE A 208 8.03 -0.08 -7.94
C ILE A 208 7.24 -0.81 -9.03
N MET A 209 7.27 -0.32 -10.28
CA MET A 209 6.60 -1.00 -11.39
C MET A 209 7.02 -2.46 -11.58
N ARG A 210 8.25 -2.83 -11.17
CA ARG A 210 8.80 -4.19 -11.29
C ARG A 210 8.75 -4.99 -9.99
N SER A 211 8.95 -4.32 -8.85
CA SER A 211 9.17 -4.97 -7.56
C SER A 211 7.99 -4.85 -6.60
N ASN A 212 6.91 -4.13 -6.92
CA ASN A 212 5.77 -3.93 -6.00
C ASN A 212 5.26 -5.24 -5.37
N VAL A 213 5.07 -6.31 -6.15
CA VAL A 213 4.61 -7.62 -5.63
C VAL A 213 5.53 -8.21 -4.55
N PRO A 214 6.86 -8.40 -4.76
CA PRO A 214 7.72 -8.91 -3.70
C PRO A 214 7.81 -7.99 -2.48
N LEU A 215 7.79 -6.67 -2.67
CA LEU A 215 7.81 -5.71 -1.55
C LEU A 215 6.55 -5.81 -0.69
N TYR A 216 5.39 -5.89 -1.35
CA TYR A 216 4.10 -6.12 -0.73
C TYR A 216 4.06 -7.44 0.04
N SER A 217 4.53 -8.51 -0.61
CA SER A 217 4.45 -9.85 -0.07
C SER A 217 5.26 -9.99 1.22
N TYR A 218 6.41 -9.33 1.34
CA TYR A 218 7.15 -9.31 2.60
C TYR A 218 6.31 -8.74 3.76
N ALA A 219 5.72 -7.55 3.59
CA ALA A 219 4.86 -6.95 4.62
C ALA A 219 3.66 -7.86 4.95
N GLU A 220 2.99 -8.38 3.92
CA GLU A 220 1.84 -9.28 4.06
C GLU A 220 2.17 -10.55 4.88
N HIS A 221 3.37 -11.12 4.71
CA HIS A 221 3.76 -12.34 5.44
C HIS A 221 4.02 -12.09 6.94
N ASN A 222 4.38 -10.88 7.34
CA ASN A 222 4.51 -10.57 8.77
C ASN A 222 3.13 -10.50 9.44
N PHE A 223 2.12 -10.05 8.72
CA PHE A 223 0.73 -10.17 9.15
C PHE A 223 0.19 -11.60 9.04
N GLU A 224 0.99 -12.66 8.85
CA GLU A 224 0.51 -14.02 9.10
C GLU A 224 0.27 -14.28 10.59
N ASP A 225 1.09 -13.65 11.43
CA ASP A 225 0.99 -13.70 12.88
C ASP A 225 -0.17 -12.82 13.38
N PRO A 226 -1.11 -13.37 14.17
CA PRO A 226 -2.19 -12.58 14.77
C PRO A 226 -1.70 -11.45 15.67
N GLY A 227 -0.52 -11.55 16.29
CA GLY A 227 0.02 -10.54 17.19
C GLY A 227 0.37 -9.21 16.52
N PHE A 228 0.56 -9.21 15.19
CA PHE A 228 0.77 -7.98 14.41
C PHE A 228 -0.51 -7.48 13.73
N ARG A 229 -1.63 -8.20 13.79
CA ARG A 229 -2.87 -7.78 13.10
C ARG A 229 -3.71 -6.86 13.99
N PRO A 230 -4.26 -5.77 13.43
CA PRO A 230 -5.34 -5.04 14.10
C PRO A 230 -6.51 -5.95 14.46
N ASP A 231 -7.16 -5.68 15.59
CA ASP A 231 -8.25 -6.50 16.15
C ASP A 231 -9.40 -6.73 15.16
N ASP A 232 -9.78 -5.70 14.42
CA ASP A 232 -10.86 -5.76 13.43
C ASP A 232 -10.48 -6.51 12.15
N LEU A 233 -9.19 -6.75 11.94
CA LEU A 233 -8.62 -7.51 10.83
C LEU A 233 -8.19 -8.93 11.22
N GLN A 234 -8.56 -9.38 12.42
CA GLN A 234 -8.36 -10.77 12.81
C GLN A 234 -9.16 -11.72 11.90
N PRO A 235 -8.61 -12.90 11.57
CA PRO A 235 -9.23 -13.81 10.62
C PRO A 235 -10.51 -14.39 11.22
N ASP A 236 -11.60 -14.37 10.45
CA ASP A 236 -12.84 -15.03 10.84
C ASP A 236 -12.94 -16.43 10.20
N PRO A 237 -13.99 -17.23 10.50
CA PRO A 237 -14.15 -18.56 9.91
C PRO A 237 -14.19 -18.57 8.38
N THR A 238 -14.70 -17.51 7.75
CA THR A 238 -14.71 -17.38 6.29
C THR A 238 -13.31 -17.14 5.75
N ASP A 239 -12.49 -16.29 6.40
CA ASP A 239 -11.09 -16.07 6.01
C ASP A 239 -10.28 -17.36 6.10
N THR A 240 -10.46 -18.09 7.20
CA THR A 240 -9.79 -19.37 7.44
C THR A 240 -10.16 -20.39 6.36
N TRP A 241 -11.46 -20.51 6.05
CA TRP A 241 -11.93 -21.39 4.99
C TRP A 241 -11.37 -21.01 3.61
N ILE A 242 -11.34 -19.71 3.28
CA ILE A 242 -10.78 -19.22 2.00
C ILE A 242 -9.31 -19.59 1.90
N ARG A 243 -8.52 -19.35 2.95
CA ARG A 243 -7.09 -19.69 3.00
C ARG A 243 -6.87 -21.18 2.78
N ASP A 244 -7.58 -22.02 3.53
CA ASP A 244 -7.42 -23.48 3.50
C ASP A 244 -7.92 -24.10 2.18
N ASN A 245 -8.79 -23.39 1.44
CA ASN A 245 -9.31 -23.82 0.15
C ASN A 245 -8.81 -22.98 -1.04
N ARG A 246 -7.80 -22.12 -0.86
CA ARG A 246 -7.34 -21.17 -1.90
C ARG A 246 -6.95 -21.85 -3.21
N ALA A 247 -6.28 -23.01 -3.15
CA ALA A 247 -5.95 -23.80 -4.33
C ALA A 247 -7.20 -24.29 -5.08
N LYS A 248 -8.22 -24.76 -4.35
CA LYS A 248 -9.51 -25.19 -4.92
C LYS A 248 -10.28 -24.01 -5.51
N LEU A 249 -10.27 -22.86 -4.83
CA LEU A 249 -10.90 -21.63 -5.34
C LEU A 249 -10.27 -21.18 -6.65
N ARG A 250 -8.94 -21.25 -6.79
CA ARG A 250 -8.24 -20.98 -8.05
C ARG A 250 -8.65 -21.94 -9.16
N ILE A 251 -8.70 -23.24 -8.89
CA ILE A 251 -9.14 -24.25 -9.87
C ILE A 251 -10.60 -24.01 -10.27
N GLY A 252 -11.47 -23.76 -9.29
CA GLY A 252 -12.88 -23.46 -9.52
C GLY A 252 -13.09 -22.20 -10.36
N TYR A 253 -12.31 -21.15 -10.11
CA TYR A 253 -12.32 -19.92 -10.91
C TYR A 253 -11.90 -20.18 -12.36
N VAL A 254 -10.77 -20.87 -12.58
CA VAL A 254 -10.31 -21.24 -13.92
C VAL A 254 -11.36 -22.07 -14.65
N GLY A 255 -11.96 -23.07 -13.97
CA GLY A 255 -13.02 -23.90 -14.53
C GLY A 255 -14.29 -23.12 -14.86
N GLY A 256 -14.71 -22.21 -13.99
CA GLY A 256 -15.85 -21.32 -14.22
C GLY A 256 -15.62 -20.39 -15.41
N MET A 257 -14.41 -19.85 -15.55
CA MET A 257 -14.03 -19.01 -16.69
C MET A 257 -13.97 -19.82 -17.99
N ALA A 258 -13.46 -21.06 -17.95
CA ALA A 258 -13.51 -21.97 -19.10
C ALA A 258 -14.96 -22.23 -19.53
N LEU A 259 -15.88 -22.49 -18.59
CA LEU A 259 -17.30 -22.65 -18.88
C LEU A 259 -17.92 -21.38 -19.47
N ALA A 260 -17.63 -20.20 -18.92
CA ALA A 260 -18.08 -18.92 -19.46
C ALA A 260 -17.59 -18.72 -20.91
N GLY A 261 -16.34 -19.08 -21.20
CA GLY A 261 -15.77 -19.08 -22.54
C GLY A 261 -16.53 -20.00 -23.51
N ILE A 262 -16.91 -21.21 -23.09
CA ILE A 262 -17.77 -22.11 -23.86
C ILE A 262 -19.13 -21.45 -24.14
N LEU A 263 -19.79 -20.90 -23.12
CA LEU A 263 -21.12 -20.30 -23.24
C LEU A 263 -21.13 -19.10 -24.18
N LEU A 264 -20.12 -18.23 -24.10
CA LEU A 264 -19.97 -17.07 -24.99
C LEU A 264 -19.62 -17.48 -26.42
N ALA A 265 -18.80 -18.53 -26.57
CA ALA A 265 -18.43 -19.04 -27.88
C ALA A 265 -19.57 -19.80 -28.58
N ARG A 266 -20.70 -20.09 -27.91
CA ARG A 266 -21.89 -20.78 -28.47
C ARG A 266 -21.53 -21.89 -29.48
N PRO A 267 -20.70 -22.88 -29.08
CA PRO A 267 -20.06 -23.80 -30.01
C PRO A 267 -21.07 -24.76 -30.64
N ARG A 268 -20.88 -25.05 -31.92
CA ARG A 268 -21.62 -26.08 -32.66
C ARG A 268 -20.83 -27.39 -32.77
N THR A 269 -19.54 -27.36 -32.43
CA THR A 269 -18.65 -28.53 -32.47
C THR A 269 -17.87 -28.66 -31.18
N THR A 270 -17.36 -29.86 -30.90
CA THR A 270 -16.46 -30.12 -29.78
C THR A 270 -15.18 -29.30 -29.88
N LYS A 271 -14.64 -29.09 -31.09
CA LYS A 271 -13.45 -28.27 -31.32
C LYS A 271 -13.69 -26.81 -30.94
N GLU A 272 -14.83 -26.24 -31.30
CA GLU A 272 -15.21 -24.88 -30.92
C GLU A 272 -15.43 -24.77 -29.40
N ALA A 273 -16.02 -25.81 -28.77
CA ALA A 273 -16.19 -25.85 -27.33
C ALA A 273 -14.82 -25.87 -26.62
N THR A 274 -13.88 -26.70 -27.06
CA THR A 274 -12.51 -26.73 -26.53
C THR A 274 -11.81 -25.38 -26.71
N ALA A 275 -11.94 -24.75 -27.89
CA ALA A 275 -11.35 -23.44 -28.13
C ALA A 275 -11.94 -22.36 -27.20
N GLY A 276 -13.26 -22.36 -27.01
CA GLY A 276 -13.94 -21.47 -26.06
C GLY A 276 -13.49 -21.71 -24.62
N ALA A 277 -13.35 -22.97 -24.21
CA ALA A 277 -12.84 -23.34 -22.89
C ALA A 277 -11.42 -22.83 -22.64
N LEU A 278 -10.52 -23.01 -23.61
CA LEU A 278 -9.14 -22.54 -23.53
C LEU A 278 -9.07 -21.01 -23.50
N ALA A 279 -9.88 -20.31 -24.29
CA ALA A 279 -9.97 -18.85 -24.26
C ALA A 279 -10.45 -18.34 -22.90
N GLY A 280 -11.47 -18.99 -22.32
CA GLY A 280 -11.96 -18.67 -20.98
C GLY A 280 -10.93 -18.93 -19.89
N ALA A 281 -10.25 -20.08 -19.92
CA ALA A 281 -9.16 -20.37 -19.00
C ALA A 281 -8.01 -19.35 -19.14
N ALA A 282 -7.63 -18.97 -20.36
CA ALA A 282 -6.61 -17.94 -20.60
C ALA A 282 -7.02 -16.57 -20.03
N ALA A 283 -8.31 -16.20 -20.12
CA ALA A 283 -8.84 -14.96 -19.55
C ALA A 283 -8.63 -14.88 -18.02
N SER A 284 -8.66 -16.02 -17.31
CA SER A 284 -8.38 -16.06 -15.87
C SER A 284 -6.93 -15.68 -15.55
N GLY A 285 -5.96 -16.08 -16.39
CA GLY A 285 -4.56 -15.69 -16.26
C GLY A 285 -4.35 -14.20 -16.53
N ALA A 286 -5.05 -13.67 -17.54
CA ALA A 286 -5.05 -12.24 -17.82
C ALA A 286 -5.61 -11.40 -16.66
N ALA A 287 -6.56 -11.93 -15.88
CA ALA A 287 -7.11 -11.26 -14.71
C ALA A 287 -6.07 -11.09 -13.59
N VAL A 288 -5.25 -12.11 -13.35
CA VAL A 288 -4.12 -12.04 -12.40
C VAL A 288 -3.08 -11.03 -12.88
N LEU A 289 -2.74 -11.05 -14.17
CA LEU A 289 -1.81 -10.09 -14.76
C LEU A 289 -2.33 -8.65 -14.69
N ALA A 290 -3.64 -8.44 -14.91
CA ALA A 290 -4.27 -7.14 -14.78
C ALA A 290 -4.22 -6.62 -13.35
N LEU A 291 -4.46 -7.48 -12.34
CA LEU A 291 -4.33 -7.10 -10.94
C LEU A 291 -2.88 -6.69 -10.59
N ILE A 292 -1.90 -7.48 -11.01
CA ILE A 292 -0.48 -7.16 -10.82
C ILE A 292 -0.13 -5.84 -11.50
N ALA A 293 -0.50 -5.68 -12.77
CA ALA A 293 -0.23 -4.46 -13.52
C ALA A 293 -0.93 -3.24 -12.90
N GLY A 294 -2.20 -3.37 -12.51
CA GLY A 294 -2.99 -2.31 -11.89
C GLY A 294 -2.41 -1.86 -10.55
N GLY A 295 -2.03 -2.81 -9.67
CA GLY A 295 -1.35 -2.48 -8.41
C GLY A 295 0.01 -1.82 -8.64
N ASN A 296 0.79 -2.32 -9.60
CA ASN A 296 2.09 -1.73 -9.94
C ASN A 296 1.94 -0.30 -10.50
N ILE A 297 0.97 -0.05 -11.38
CA ILE A 297 0.70 1.27 -11.94
C ILE A 297 0.22 2.22 -10.84
N THR A 298 -0.74 1.77 -10.03
CA THR A 298 -1.34 2.60 -8.97
C THR A 298 -0.30 3.03 -7.95
N ASN A 299 0.47 2.10 -7.39
CA ASN A 299 1.49 2.44 -6.40
C ASN A 299 2.65 3.25 -7.00
N SER A 300 3.07 2.94 -8.23
CA SER A 300 4.20 3.63 -8.84
C SER A 300 3.86 5.05 -9.31
N LEU A 301 2.67 5.29 -9.83
CA LEU A 301 2.25 6.60 -10.34
C LEU A 301 1.48 7.42 -9.31
N GLY A 302 0.73 6.78 -8.40
CA GLY A 302 0.05 7.45 -7.29
C GLY A 302 1.02 8.20 -6.39
N HIS A 303 2.22 7.64 -6.20
CA HIS A 303 3.26 8.14 -5.31
C HIS A 303 4.46 8.76 -6.07
N ALA A 304 4.23 9.19 -7.30
CA ALA A 304 5.27 9.78 -8.15
C ALA A 304 5.56 11.26 -7.83
N GLY A 305 4.83 11.85 -6.89
CA GLY A 305 4.89 13.26 -6.54
C GLY A 305 4.48 14.16 -7.70
N ASP A 306 5.21 15.25 -7.91
CA ASP A 306 4.92 16.20 -8.99
C ASP A 306 5.36 15.64 -10.36
N ILE A 307 4.48 14.82 -10.96
CA ILE A 307 4.69 14.21 -12.28
C ILE A 307 4.95 15.27 -13.36
N ASN A 308 4.41 16.48 -13.23
CA ASN A 308 4.59 17.51 -14.25
C ASN A 308 6.02 18.05 -14.30
N ARG A 309 6.80 17.88 -13.24
CA ARG A 309 8.23 18.23 -13.19
C ARG A 309 9.14 17.11 -13.70
N LEU A 310 8.62 15.89 -13.85
CA LEU A 310 9.42 14.74 -14.28
C LEU A 310 9.58 14.72 -15.80
N THR A 311 10.82 14.85 -16.26
CA THR A 311 11.17 14.51 -17.64
C THR A 311 11.21 12.99 -17.84
N LEU A 312 11.07 12.50 -19.08
CA LEU A 312 11.22 11.06 -19.38
C LEU A 312 12.57 10.50 -18.91
N ARG A 313 13.65 11.28 -19.05
CA ARG A 313 14.99 10.90 -18.59
C ARG A 313 15.02 10.72 -17.07
N GLU A 314 14.39 11.62 -16.33
CA GLU A 314 14.34 11.57 -14.87
C GLU A 314 13.45 10.47 -14.35
N PHE A 315 12.32 10.25 -15.00
CA PHE A 315 11.46 9.10 -14.78
C PHE A 315 12.24 7.79 -14.94
N LEU A 316 12.97 7.63 -16.06
CA LEU A 316 13.80 6.45 -16.33
C LEU A 316 14.98 6.31 -15.37
N ALA A 317 15.50 7.43 -14.86
CA ALA A 317 16.54 7.46 -13.83
C ALA A 317 15.99 7.19 -12.41
N GLY A 318 14.68 7.05 -12.25
CA GLY A 318 14.05 6.79 -10.96
C GLY A 318 13.97 8.00 -10.04
N LYS A 319 14.05 9.22 -10.57
CA LYS A 319 13.83 10.42 -9.75
C LYS A 319 12.35 10.58 -9.41
N VAL A 320 12.09 11.11 -8.22
CA VAL A 320 10.76 11.48 -7.73
C VAL A 320 10.87 12.85 -7.09
N HIS A 321 9.94 13.76 -7.42
CA HIS A 321 9.92 15.10 -6.86
C HIS A 321 8.72 15.26 -5.92
N PRO A 322 8.92 15.65 -4.65
CA PRO A 322 7.80 15.95 -3.79
C PRO A 322 7.02 17.15 -4.35
N LYS A 323 5.72 17.19 -4.05
CA LYS A 323 4.89 18.38 -4.26
C LYS A 323 5.29 19.49 -3.28
N SER A 324 4.83 20.70 -3.56
CA SER A 324 5.08 21.87 -2.69
C SER A 324 4.47 21.74 -1.29
N ASP A 325 3.50 20.85 -1.11
CA ASP A 325 2.91 20.50 0.19
C ASP A 325 3.69 19.42 0.95
N GLY A 326 4.84 18.97 0.43
CA GLY A 326 5.69 17.96 1.05
C GLY A 326 5.24 16.51 0.84
N THR A 327 4.12 16.29 0.14
CA THR A 327 3.61 14.94 -0.19
C THR A 327 4.22 14.42 -1.49
N TYR A 328 4.08 13.12 -1.73
CA TYR A 328 4.38 12.49 -3.03
C TYR A 328 3.12 11.98 -3.74
N ALA A 329 1.93 12.42 -3.32
CA ALA A 329 0.67 12.08 -3.99
C ALA A 329 0.56 12.82 -5.34
N SER A 330 0.42 12.12 -6.47
CA SER A 330 0.45 12.74 -7.79
C SER A 330 -0.85 13.44 -8.20
N ASP A 331 -2.01 12.90 -7.83
CA ASP A 331 -3.36 13.40 -8.19
C ASP A 331 -3.59 13.62 -9.69
N ASP A 332 -2.97 12.82 -10.57
CA ASP A 332 -3.14 12.98 -12.02
C ASP A 332 -4.54 12.47 -12.47
N LYS A 333 -5.47 13.41 -12.63
CA LYS A 333 -6.87 13.14 -13.01
C LYS A 333 -7.02 12.38 -14.33
N ARG A 334 -6.04 12.42 -15.23
CA ARG A 334 -6.07 11.67 -16.50
C ARG A 334 -6.04 10.16 -16.26
N LEU A 335 -5.54 9.74 -15.11
CA LEU A 335 -5.40 8.34 -14.72
C LEU A 335 -6.54 7.87 -13.79
N SER A 336 -7.43 8.77 -13.31
CA SER A 336 -8.49 8.43 -12.35
C SER A 336 -9.27 7.19 -12.77
N PHE A 337 -9.95 7.21 -13.92
CA PHE A 337 -10.80 6.08 -14.32
C PHE A 337 -10.03 4.78 -14.52
N ALA A 338 -8.85 4.84 -15.16
CA ALA A 338 -8.03 3.67 -15.43
C ALA A 338 -7.43 3.04 -14.16
N THR A 339 -7.34 3.83 -13.08
CA THR A 339 -6.80 3.42 -11.78
C THR A 339 -7.87 3.38 -10.69
N LEU A 340 -9.15 3.39 -11.06
CA LEU A 340 -10.28 3.34 -10.12
C LEU A 340 -10.25 4.46 -9.06
N ASP A 341 -9.81 5.64 -9.50
CA ASP A 341 -9.59 6.90 -8.80
C ASP A 341 -8.39 6.95 -7.85
N GLU A 342 -7.64 5.85 -7.70
CA GLU A 342 -6.50 5.76 -6.77
C GLU A 342 -5.41 6.79 -7.12
N VAL A 343 -4.92 6.80 -8.37
CA VAL A 343 -3.83 7.74 -8.76
C VAL A 343 -4.35 9.17 -8.88
N GLY A 344 -5.53 9.34 -9.46
CA GLY A 344 -6.09 10.67 -9.70
C GLY A 344 -6.61 11.34 -8.43
N GLY A 345 -6.99 10.59 -7.41
CA GLY A 345 -7.50 11.08 -6.14
C GLY A 345 -6.57 10.82 -4.95
N GLN A 346 -5.31 10.46 -5.20
CA GLN A 346 -4.37 9.94 -4.20
C GLN A 346 -4.31 10.76 -2.92
N ARG A 347 -4.24 12.08 -3.01
CA ARG A 347 -4.18 12.94 -1.83
C ARG A 347 -5.48 12.90 -1.03
N VAL A 348 -6.63 13.03 -1.70
CA VAL A 348 -7.94 12.94 -1.03
C VAL A 348 -8.13 11.54 -0.46
N HIS A 349 -7.58 10.53 -1.11
CA HIS A 349 -7.63 9.15 -0.66
C HIS A 349 -6.82 8.94 0.64
N HIS A 350 -5.65 9.56 0.78
CA HIS A 350 -4.88 9.55 2.04
C HIS A 350 -5.49 10.46 3.12
N ASP A 351 -5.93 11.66 2.75
CA ASP A 351 -6.39 12.69 3.70
C ASP A 351 -7.84 12.45 4.18
N HIS A 352 -8.68 11.85 3.32
CA HIS A 352 -10.10 11.61 3.54
C HIS A 352 -10.54 10.19 3.11
N PRO A 353 -9.94 9.14 3.71
CA PRO A 353 -10.14 7.76 3.29
C PRO A 353 -11.58 7.23 3.46
N GLU A 354 -12.39 7.86 4.32
CA GLU A 354 -13.82 7.54 4.48
C GLU A 354 -14.66 7.82 3.23
N LYS A 355 -14.14 8.59 2.28
CA LYS A 355 -14.90 8.97 1.10
C LYS A 355 -15.00 7.84 0.09
N ILE A 356 -16.23 7.56 -0.34
CA ILE A 356 -16.51 6.65 -1.46
C ILE A 356 -15.97 7.21 -2.79
N ALA A 357 -16.04 8.53 -2.97
CA ALA A 357 -15.41 9.21 -4.10
C ALA A 357 -14.23 10.03 -3.62
N TYR A 358 -13.04 9.76 -4.14
CA TYR A 358 -11.79 10.45 -3.78
C TYR A 358 -11.73 11.87 -4.36
N SER A 359 -12.71 12.70 -3.97
CA SER A 359 -12.82 14.11 -4.31
C SER A 359 -13.56 14.86 -3.21
N MET A 360 -13.09 16.08 -2.93
CA MET A 360 -13.78 17.05 -2.07
C MET A 360 -14.84 17.87 -2.82
N ARG A 361 -14.90 17.75 -4.15
CA ARG A 361 -15.84 18.51 -4.99
C ARG A 361 -17.22 17.87 -5.01
N GLU A 362 -18.20 18.61 -5.51
CA GLU A 362 -19.58 18.17 -5.65
C GLU A 362 -20.06 18.16 -7.12
N GLY A 363 -21.23 17.57 -7.34
CA GLY A 363 -21.92 17.57 -8.63
C GLY A 363 -21.08 16.94 -9.77
N VAL A 364 -21.09 17.60 -10.93
CA VAL A 364 -20.37 17.16 -12.14
C VAL A 364 -18.86 17.18 -11.94
N ASN A 365 -18.33 18.10 -11.13
CA ASN A 365 -16.89 18.18 -10.89
C ASN A 365 -16.39 16.96 -10.10
N LYS A 366 -17.21 16.39 -9.20
CA LYS A 366 -16.90 15.11 -8.54
C LYS A 366 -16.79 13.96 -9.55
N LEU A 367 -17.66 13.92 -10.57
CA LEU A 367 -17.62 12.89 -11.62
C LEU A 367 -16.35 12.99 -12.47
N ILE A 368 -15.83 14.21 -12.70
CA ILE A 368 -14.56 14.41 -13.41
C ILE A 368 -13.37 13.97 -12.54
N ASP A 369 -13.39 14.32 -11.25
CA ASP A 369 -12.27 14.03 -10.36
C ASP A 369 -12.17 12.54 -9.99
N ALA A 370 -13.32 11.93 -9.67
CA ALA A 370 -13.45 10.57 -9.14
C ALA A 370 -14.63 9.82 -9.78
N PRO A 371 -14.57 9.53 -11.09
CA PRO A 371 -15.67 8.88 -11.82
C PRO A 371 -16.07 7.52 -11.26
N PHE A 372 -15.12 6.70 -10.83
CA PHE A 372 -15.42 5.36 -10.31
C PHE A 372 -16.10 5.45 -8.94
N GLY A 373 -15.59 6.27 -8.04
CA GLY A 373 -16.19 6.56 -6.74
C GLY A 373 -17.57 7.21 -6.87
N LYS A 374 -17.79 8.08 -7.86
CA LYS A 374 -19.13 8.63 -8.14
C LYS A 374 -20.11 7.53 -8.59
N PHE A 375 -19.64 6.56 -9.38
CA PHE A 375 -20.44 5.39 -9.73
C PHE A 375 -20.76 4.53 -8.49
N LEU A 376 -19.81 4.34 -7.57
CA LEU A 376 -20.06 3.64 -6.30
C LEU A 376 -21.04 4.40 -5.41
N GLU A 377 -20.93 5.73 -5.29
CA GLU A 377 -21.91 6.58 -4.58
C GLU A 377 -23.32 6.40 -5.17
N PHE A 378 -23.42 6.30 -6.51
CA PHE A 378 -24.70 6.01 -7.16
C PHE A 378 -25.25 4.64 -6.75
N LEU A 379 -24.44 3.57 -6.74
CA LEU A 379 -24.87 2.25 -6.30
C LEU A 379 -25.34 2.24 -4.84
N VAL A 380 -24.59 2.91 -3.95
CA VAL A 380 -24.95 3.11 -2.54
C VAL A 380 -26.27 3.85 -2.40
N SER A 381 -26.47 4.95 -3.12
CA SER A 381 -27.72 5.73 -3.08
C SER A 381 -28.97 4.95 -3.53
N ARG A 382 -28.76 3.85 -4.26
CA ARG A 382 -29.80 2.97 -4.77
C ARG A 382 -29.97 1.68 -3.96
N GLY A 383 -29.13 1.45 -2.93
CA GLY A 383 -29.06 0.18 -2.21
C GLY A 383 -28.71 -1.00 -3.12
N ILE A 384 -27.94 -0.76 -4.19
CA ILE A 384 -27.54 -1.79 -5.13
C ILE A 384 -26.18 -2.32 -4.68
N LEU A 385 -26.19 -3.53 -4.10
CA LEU A 385 -25.01 -4.29 -3.66
C LEU A 385 -24.18 -3.66 -2.54
N PHE A 386 -24.32 -2.36 -2.29
CA PHE A 386 -23.51 -1.61 -1.34
C PHE A 386 -24.35 -0.61 -0.53
N LYS A 387 -23.85 -0.30 0.67
CA LYS A 387 -24.25 0.83 1.50
C LYS A 387 -23.02 1.60 1.98
N GLN A 388 -23.24 2.77 2.56
CA GLN A 388 -22.21 3.52 3.28
C GLN A 388 -21.69 2.64 4.43
N GLY A 389 -20.37 2.50 4.55
CA GLY A 389 -19.78 1.74 5.64
C GLY A 389 -19.80 2.51 6.96
N ASP A 390 -19.64 1.77 8.07
CA ASP A 390 -19.66 2.29 9.45
C ASP A 390 -18.49 3.26 9.76
N GLN A 391 -17.53 3.39 8.85
CA GLN A 391 -16.32 4.21 8.99
C GLN A 391 -15.49 3.81 10.23
N PHE A 392 -14.35 4.48 10.45
CA PHE A 392 -13.68 4.44 11.75
C PHE A 392 -14.23 5.57 12.61
N ASP A 393 -14.21 5.39 13.93
CA ASP A 393 -14.51 6.48 14.84
C ASP A 393 -13.55 7.64 14.56
N ASN A 394 -14.09 8.87 14.48
CA ASN A 394 -13.32 10.10 14.29
C ASN A 394 -12.59 10.52 15.58
N GLY A 395 -12.06 9.57 16.34
CA GLY A 395 -11.17 9.83 17.48
C GLY A 395 -9.83 10.42 17.02
N ASP A 396 -8.88 10.54 17.96
CA ASP A 396 -7.64 11.31 17.74
C ASP A 396 -6.81 10.86 16.52
N GLN A 397 -6.85 9.57 16.14
CA GLN A 397 -6.21 9.10 14.91
C GLN A 397 -6.88 7.85 14.32
N ARG A 398 -7.20 7.91 13.02
CA ARG A 398 -7.70 6.74 12.28
C ARG A 398 -6.55 5.86 11.79
N PRO A 399 -6.69 4.52 11.81
CA PRO A 399 -5.63 3.61 11.40
C PRO A 399 -5.40 3.59 9.88
N ASP A 400 -6.27 4.24 9.11
CA ASP A 400 -6.23 4.34 7.66
C ASP A 400 -5.88 5.75 7.17
N MET A 401 -5.32 6.61 8.04
CA MET A 401 -4.86 7.97 7.73
C MET A 401 -3.37 8.15 8.04
N PRO A 402 -2.69 9.16 7.44
CA PRO A 402 -1.32 9.50 7.77
C PRO A 402 -1.11 9.72 9.27
N SER A 403 -0.09 9.07 9.83
CA SER A 403 0.29 9.25 11.23
C SER A 403 0.77 10.66 11.52
N GLU A 404 0.68 11.08 12.78
CA GLU A 404 1.20 12.39 13.22
C GLU A 404 2.67 12.57 12.86
N ALA A 405 3.48 11.50 13.00
CA ALA A 405 4.87 11.48 12.57
C ALA A 405 5.04 11.82 11.08
N VAL A 406 4.21 11.23 10.21
CA VAL A 406 4.24 11.55 8.77
C VAL A 406 3.73 12.95 8.49
N GLN A 407 2.66 13.39 9.14
CA GLN A 407 2.16 14.76 8.95
C GLN A 407 3.21 15.80 9.34
N MET A 408 3.93 15.57 10.45
CA MET A 408 5.06 16.41 10.86
C MET A 408 6.19 16.40 9.83
N LEU A 409 6.56 15.22 9.31
CA LEU A 409 7.57 15.09 8.25
C LEU A 409 7.15 15.80 6.96
N GLN A 410 5.89 15.67 6.53
CA GLN A 410 5.35 16.34 5.35
C GLN A 410 5.38 17.86 5.50
N ASN A 411 4.99 18.38 6.67
CA ASN A 411 5.08 19.81 6.98
C ASN A 411 6.53 20.32 6.95
N TYR A 412 7.48 19.54 7.48
CA TYR A 412 8.90 19.86 7.40
C TYR A 412 9.39 19.91 5.94
N ARG A 413 9.07 18.88 5.13
CA ARG A 413 9.38 18.85 3.70
C ARG A 413 8.83 20.08 2.98
N ALA A 414 7.56 20.43 3.20
CA ALA A 414 6.91 21.59 2.58
C ALA A 414 7.64 22.89 2.91
N LYS A 415 7.97 23.10 4.19
CA LYS A 415 8.73 24.28 4.66
C LYS A 415 10.09 24.36 3.97
N ARG A 416 10.86 23.27 3.94
CA ARG A 416 12.19 23.24 3.30
C ARG A 416 12.14 23.47 1.80
N LEU A 417 11.14 22.91 1.11
CA LEU A 417 10.93 23.15 -0.32
C LEU A 417 10.60 24.62 -0.61
N ALA A 418 9.79 25.26 0.25
CA ALA A 418 9.49 26.68 0.12
C ALA A 418 10.73 27.57 0.34
N GLU A 419 11.58 27.25 1.32
CA GLU A 419 12.85 27.95 1.56
C GLU A 419 13.83 27.80 0.39
N LEU A 420 13.92 26.61 -0.20
CA LEU A 420 14.77 26.36 -1.37
C LEU A 420 14.26 27.09 -2.62
N ALA A 421 12.95 27.29 -2.76
CA ALA A 421 12.38 28.01 -3.90
C ALA A 421 12.59 29.54 -3.84
N GLN A 422 12.98 30.08 -2.67
CA GLN A 422 13.27 31.51 -2.48
C GLN A 422 14.76 31.86 -2.73
N LYS A 423 15.63 30.86 -2.76
CA LYS A 423 17.06 31.01 -3.08
C LYS A 423 17.27 30.89 -4.58
#